data_AF-A0A327VBU0-F1
#
_entry.id   AF-A0A327VBU0-F1
#
_cell.length_a   1.000
_cell.length_b   1.000
_cell.length_c   1.000
_cell.angle_alpha   90.00
_cell.angle_beta   90.00
_cell.angle_gamma   90.00
#
_symmetry.space_group_name_H-M   'P 1'
#
loop_
_entity.id
_entity.type
_entity.pdbx_description
1 polymer ?
#
loop_
_entity_poly.entity_id
_entity_poly.type
_entity_poly.pdbx_seq_one_letter_code
_entity_poly.pdbx_strand_id
1 'polypeptide(L)'
;MTRTDRWGGLLQPSADCPPPESVTACNVPHMSDSAKPSRSPAASSQRLRMRRELAAAAMELFATKGYEATTVDEIAATAGVARRTFFRHFRAKEEAIFPDHDDTLVRAQAVLEAAPAHENPLDTVCRGIKEVMRMYAASPKGSVERYKLTREVPALREREIASVARYERLFTRYLLGHFDEAAHRDGDDDPLLAEVAASAVVTAHNHVLRRWLRGGGVGDVEAELDHAFAIVRRTFGTGFGANRLAAPQRADAGDGAVGAETKREDEVLVTVARTDTPIGEIMRTIEQALRD
;
A
#
# COMPACT_ATOMS: atom_id res chain seq x y z
N MET A 1 -54.68 19.83 0.73
CA MET A 1 -54.87 21.04 -0.07
C MET A 1 -54.45 22.25 0.74
N THR A 2 -53.29 22.78 0.38
CA THR A 2 -52.89 24.19 0.38
C THR A 2 -53.74 25.24 1.10
N ARG A 3 -53.05 25.98 1.98
CA ARG A 3 -52.86 27.44 1.91
C ARG A 3 -54.01 28.32 2.40
N THR A 4 -53.75 28.99 3.52
CA THR A 4 -54.39 30.28 3.82
C THR A 4 -53.30 31.28 4.18
N ASP A 5 -52.90 32.05 3.16
CA ASP A 5 -52.28 33.36 3.31
C ASP A 5 -53.30 34.33 3.92
N ARG A 6 -52.89 35.16 4.87
CA ARG A 6 -53.54 36.47 5.07
C ARG A 6 -52.56 37.48 5.65
N TRP A 7 -51.79 38.09 4.75
CA TRP A 7 -51.21 39.41 4.94
C TRP A 7 -52.20 40.46 4.45
N GLY A 8 -52.31 41.59 5.16
CA GLY A 8 -53.07 42.75 4.69
C GLY A 8 -53.25 43.81 5.77
N GLY A 9 -52.35 44.78 5.83
CA GLY A 9 -52.44 45.94 6.71
C GLY A 9 -51.24 46.87 6.56
N LEU A 10 -51.29 47.73 5.54
CA LEU A 10 -50.29 48.74 5.16
C LEU A 10 -50.28 49.95 6.12
N LEU A 11 -49.07 50.51 6.35
CA LEU A 11 -48.68 51.95 6.50
C LEU A 11 -49.30 52.75 7.68
N GLN A 12 -48.63 53.64 8.44
CA GLN A 12 -47.27 54.18 8.60
C GLN A 12 -47.36 55.16 9.84
N PRO A 13 -46.42 56.10 10.11
CA PRO A 13 -45.24 56.00 10.97
C PRO A 13 -45.35 56.88 12.25
N SER A 14 -44.59 56.59 13.31
CA SER A 14 -44.27 57.61 14.31
C SER A 14 -42.82 57.53 14.74
N ALA A 15 -42.21 58.70 14.74
CA ALA A 15 -40.81 59.00 14.99
C ALA A 15 -40.41 58.76 16.45
N ASP A 16 -39.09 58.81 16.65
CA ASP A 16 -38.37 58.90 17.91
C ASP A 16 -38.05 57.56 18.60
N CYS A 17 -36.97 56.94 18.14
CA CYS A 17 -36.15 56.07 18.97
C CYS A 17 -34.66 56.36 18.68
N PRO A 18 -33.82 56.65 19.70
CA PRO A 18 -32.41 56.97 19.51
C PRO A 18 -31.61 55.71 19.11
N PRO A 19 -30.46 55.86 18.42
CA PRO A 19 -29.65 54.71 18.02
C PRO A 19 -29.00 54.07 19.25
N PRO A 20 -29.13 52.74 19.47
CA PRO A 20 -28.31 52.05 20.45
C PRO A 20 -26.89 51.85 19.92
N GLU A 21 -25.97 52.12 20.82
CA GLU A 21 -24.52 52.07 20.71
C GLU A 21 -23.97 50.78 20.10
N SER A 22 -22.79 50.93 19.49
CA SER A 22 -21.95 49.88 18.92
C SER A 22 -21.92 48.60 19.75
N VAL A 23 -22.62 47.56 19.26
CA VAL A 23 -22.47 46.20 19.77
C VAL A 23 -21.08 45.71 19.36
N THR A 24 -20.18 45.66 20.33
CA THR A 24 -18.89 44.99 20.23
C THR A 24 -19.13 43.55 19.81
N ALA A 25 -18.63 43.16 18.64
CA ALA A 25 -18.71 41.80 18.15
C ALA A 25 -18.09 40.85 19.19
N CYS A 26 -18.85 39.84 19.61
CA CYS A 26 -18.32 38.69 20.36
C CYS A 26 -17.19 38.07 19.54
N ASN A 27 -15.96 38.26 20.01
CA ASN A 27 -14.78 37.63 19.47
C ASN A 27 -14.82 36.15 19.84
N VAL A 28 -15.33 35.31 18.93
CA VAL A 28 -15.28 33.85 19.07
C VAL A 28 -13.81 33.44 19.02
N PRO A 29 -13.25 32.79 20.05
CA PRO A 29 -11.88 32.30 19.97
C PRO A 29 -11.82 31.27 18.84
N HIS A 30 -11.04 31.60 17.82
CA HIS A 30 -10.66 30.68 16.77
C HIS A 30 -9.96 29.49 17.46
N MET A 31 -10.65 28.35 17.57
CA MET A 31 -10.01 27.09 17.94
C MET A 31 -9.06 26.74 16.80
N SER A 32 -7.81 27.13 16.98
CA SER A 32 -6.68 26.61 16.24
C SER A 32 -6.77 25.08 16.25
N ASP A 33 -6.97 24.53 15.07
CA ASP A 33 -6.99 23.12 14.77
C ASP A 33 -5.69 22.51 15.32
N SER A 34 -5.83 21.83 16.48
CA SER A 34 -4.70 21.23 17.17
C SER A 34 -4.29 20.00 16.38
N ALA A 35 -3.35 20.20 15.46
CA ALA A 35 -2.62 19.12 14.81
C ALA A 35 -2.18 18.12 15.88
N LYS A 36 -2.71 16.89 15.80
CA LYS A 36 -2.34 15.78 16.69
C LYS A 36 -0.81 15.70 16.75
N PRO A 37 -0.19 15.65 17.95
CA PRO A 37 1.25 15.62 18.05
C PRO A 37 1.76 14.36 17.34
N SER A 38 2.59 14.56 16.30
CA SER A 38 3.35 13.49 15.70
C SER A 38 4.15 12.82 16.81
N ARG A 39 3.97 11.51 16.97
CA ARG A 39 4.65 10.74 18.03
C ARG A 39 6.15 10.94 17.88
N SER A 40 6.81 11.44 18.92
CA SER A 40 8.25 11.66 18.89
C SER A 40 9.01 10.36 18.57
N PRO A 41 10.14 10.43 17.85
CA PRO A 41 10.96 9.26 17.53
C PRO A 41 11.40 8.44 18.76
N ALA A 42 11.52 9.09 19.92
CA ALA A 42 11.81 8.45 21.19
C ALA A 42 10.63 7.56 21.68
N ALA A 43 9.39 8.03 21.53
CA ALA A 43 8.19 7.31 21.96
C ALA A 43 7.83 6.13 21.05
N SER A 44 8.16 6.18 19.76
CA SER A 44 8.05 5.01 18.86
C SER A 44 9.11 3.96 19.21
N SER A 45 10.37 4.39 19.41
CA SER A 45 11.48 3.50 19.79
C SER A 45 11.23 2.79 21.12
N GLN A 46 10.72 3.51 22.13
CA GLN A 46 10.38 2.89 23.42
C GLN A 46 9.23 1.89 23.30
N ARG A 47 8.23 2.15 22.45
CA ARG A 47 7.14 1.21 22.21
C ARG A 47 7.65 -0.08 21.57
N LEU A 48 8.56 0.02 20.60
CA LEU A 48 9.15 -1.14 19.93
C LEU A 48 9.99 -1.97 20.90
N ARG A 49 10.82 -1.34 21.74
CA ARG A 49 11.57 -2.05 22.79
C ARG A 49 10.64 -2.84 23.71
N MET A 50 9.59 -2.20 24.23
CA MET A 50 8.60 -2.87 25.08
C MET A 50 7.87 -4.03 24.36
N ARG A 51 7.54 -3.88 23.06
CA ARG A 51 6.98 -4.99 22.26
C ARG A 51 7.95 -6.18 22.19
N ARG A 52 9.23 -5.91 21.97
CA ARG A 52 10.27 -6.96 21.87
C ARG A 52 10.52 -7.65 23.20
N GLU A 53 10.54 -6.91 24.31
CA GLU A 53 10.67 -7.47 25.67
C GLU A 53 9.51 -8.41 26.00
N LEU A 54 8.27 -7.97 25.75
CA LEU A 54 7.07 -8.80 25.94
C LEU A 54 7.07 -10.05 25.04
N ALA A 55 7.53 -9.91 23.79
CA ALA A 55 7.63 -11.04 22.87
C ALA A 55 8.73 -12.03 23.26
N ALA A 56 9.86 -11.55 23.77
CA ALA A 56 10.94 -12.40 24.29
C ALA A 56 10.45 -13.22 25.50
N ALA A 57 9.77 -12.57 26.45
CA ALA A 57 9.16 -13.24 27.60
C ALA A 57 8.12 -14.29 27.17
N ALA A 58 7.28 -13.97 26.19
CA ALA A 58 6.31 -14.92 25.64
C ALA A 58 7.00 -16.13 25.00
N MET A 59 8.02 -15.91 24.19
CA MET A 59 8.80 -16.99 23.54
C MET A 59 9.49 -17.90 24.55
N GLU A 60 10.06 -17.34 25.62
CA GLU A 60 10.68 -18.11 26.70
C GLU A 60 9.66 -19.01 27.41
N LEU A 61 8.50 -18.46 27.78
CA LEU A 61 7.44 -19.23 28.43
C LEU A 61 6.83 -20.29 27.50
N PHE A 62 6.64 -19.97 26.21
CA PHE A 62 6.15 -20.94 25.25
C PHE A 62 7.14 -22.10 25.05
N ALA A 63 8.45 -21.83 25.07
CA ALA A 63 9.47 -22.87 24.95
C ALA A 63 9.59 -23.73 26.21
N THR A 64 9.40 -23.16 27.40
CA THR A 64 9.64 -23.85 28.69
C THR A 64 8.38 -24.51 29.27
N LYS A 65 7.23 -23.82 29.20
CA LYS A 65 5.95 -24.27 29.77
C LYS A 65 4.98 -24.80 28.71
N GLY A 66 5.22 -24.47 27.45
CA GLY A 66 4.31 -24.75 26.34
C GLY A 66 3.30 -23.62 26.12
N TYR A 67 2.81 -23.51 24.88
CA TYR A 67 1.90 -22.44 24.47
C TYR A 67 0.58 -22.43 25.25
N GLU A 68 -0.08 -23.60 25.39
CA GLU A 68 -1.40 -23.67 26.03
C GLU A 68 -1.37 -23.32 27.51
N ALA A 69 -0.35 -23.82 28.23
CA ALA A 69 -0.21 -23.59 29.65
C ALA A 69 0.26 -22.16 30.00
N THR A 70 0.71 -21.37 29.02
CA THR A 70 1.19 -20.00 29.23
C THR A 70 0.05 -18.98 29.17
N THR A 71 -0.02 -18.11 30.17
CA THR A 71 -1.02 -17.03 30.27
C THR A 71 -0.42 -15.65 30.02
N VAL A 72 -1.28 -14.68 29.64
CA VAL A 72 -0.86 -13.28 29.46
C VAL A 72 -0.33 -12.67 30.77
N ASP A 73 -0.84 -13.08 31.92
CA ASP A 73 -0.38 -12.59 33.21
C ASP A 73 1.05 -13.02 33.50
N GLU A 74 1.39 -14.27 33.19
CA GLU A 74 2.74 -14.79 33.34
C GLU A 74 3.71 -14.10 32.39
N ILE A 75 3.31 -13.85 31.14
CA ILE A 75 4.11 -13.10 30.16
C ILE A 75 4.39 -11.68 30.68
N ALA A 76 3.35 -10.99 31.16
CA ALA A 76 3.48 -9.63 31.68
C ALA A 76 4.37 -9.59 32.94
N ALA A 77 4.19 -10.54 33.85
CA ALA A 77 5.00 -10.68 35.06
C ALA A 77 6.47 -10.96 34.72
N THR A 78 6.74 -11.85 33.77
CA THR A 78 8.10 -12.19 33.29
C THR A 78 8.77 -10.97 32.66
N ALA A 79 8.01 -10.15 31.94
CA ALA A 79 8.49 -8.88 31.37
C ALA A 79 8.53 -7.71 32.38
N GLY A 80 8.16 -7.92 33.65
CA GLY A 80 8.18 -6.88 34.68
C GLY A 80 7.14 -5.77 34.49
N VAL A 81 6.02 -6.05 33.82
CA VAL A 81 4.98 -5.06 33.53
C VAL A 81 3.58 -5.52 33.94
N ALA A 82 2.66 -4.57 34.11
CA ALA A 82 1.26 -4.88 34.37
C ALA A 82 0.57 -5.52 33.14
N ARG A 83 -0.42 -6.39 33.38
CA ARG A 83 -1.30 -6.99 32.35
C ARG A 83 -1.85 -5.95 31.35
N ARG A 84 -2.27 -4.77 31.84
CA ARG A 84 -2.76 -3.67 30.99
C ARG A 84 -1.71 -3.18 29.99
N THR A 85 -0.43 -3.22 30.35
CA THR A 85 0.66 -2.89 29.43
C THR A 85 0.74 -3.92 28.32
N PHE A 86 0.66 -5.22 28.60
CA PHE A 86 0.61 -6.24 27.55
C PHE A 86 -0.50 -5.94 26.52
N PHE A 87 -1.73 -5.70 26.97
CA PHE A 87 -2.87 -5.43 26.09
C PHE A 87 -2.77 -4.11 25.31
N ARG A 88 -1.95 -3.16 25.76
CA ARG A 88 -1.63 -1.95 24.99
C ARG A 88 -0.78 -2.28 23.75
N HIS A 89 -0.04 -3.38 23.78
CA HIS A 89 0.84 -3.80 22.69
C HIS A 89 0.20 -4.94 21.86
N PHE A 90 -0.39 -5.95 22.51
CA PHE A 90 -0.90 -7.14 21.84
C PHE A 90 -2.35 -7.41 22.23
N ARG A 91 -3.19 -7.78 21.28
CA ARG A 91 -4.60 -8.11 21.55
C ARG A 91 -4.74 -9.46 22.24
N ALA A 92 -3.81 -10.38 21.97
CA ALA A 92 -3.81 -11.74 22.49
C ALA A 92 -2.37 -12.30 22.50
N LYS A 93 -2.16 -13.45 23.15
CA LYS A 93 -0.80 -14.01 23.37
C LYS A 93 -0.13 -14.47 22.09
N GLU A 94 -0.90 -14.94 21.11
CA GLU A 94 -0.43 -15.34 19.78
C GLU A 94 0.15 -14.17 18.96
N GLU A 95 -0.25 -12.93 19.24
CA GLU A 95 0.33 -11.77 18.55
C GLU A 95 1.77 -11.49 18.98
N ALA A 96 2.18 -11.96 20.16
CA ALA A 96 3.52 -11.75 20.71
C ALA A 96 4.60 -12.56 19.96
N ILE A 97 4.22 -13.52 19.11
CA ILE A 97 5.15 -14.30 18.29
C ILE A 97 5.82 -13.46 17.20
N PHE A 98 5.13 -12.43 16.70
CA PHE A 98 5.56 -11.67 15.52
C PHE A 98 5.63 -10.16 15.81
N PRO A 99 6.43 -9.71 16.79
CA PRO A 99 6.38 -8.33 17.30
C PRO A 99 6.79 -7.29 16.27
N ASP A 100 7.70 -7.66 15.36
CA ASP A 100 8.32 -6.77 14.37
C ASP A 100 7.57 -6.71 13.04
N HIS A 101 6.55 -7.56 12.80
CA HIS A 101 5.87 -7.62 11.50
C HIS A 101 5.16 -6.32 11.12
N ASP A 102 4.58 -5.61 12.09
CA ASP A 102 3.91 -4.34 11.79
C ASP A 102 4.93 -3.27 11.36
N ASP A 103 6.10 -3.21 12.01
CA ASP A 103 7.17 -2.28 11.63
C ASP A 103 7.86 -2.69 10.32
N THR A 104 8.01 -3.98 10.08
CA THR A 104 8.53 -4.52 8.82
C THR A 104 7.58 -4.24 7.67
N LEU A 105 6.27 -4.28 7.89
CA LEU A 105 5.27 -3.86 6.89
C LEU A 105 5.42 -2.38 6.54
N VAL A 106 5.67 -1.52 7.53
CA VAL A 106 5.96 -0.09 7.30
C VAL A 106 7.25 0.10 6.51
N ARG A 107 8.33 -0.63 6.82
CA ARG A 107 9.58 -0.55 6.04
C ARG A 107 9.41 -1.05 4.62
N ALA A 108 8.69 -2.15 4.43
CA ALA A 108 8.35 -2.66 3.11
C ALA A 108 7.56 -1.62 2.32
N GLN A 109 6.55 -0.99 2.92
CA GLN A 109 5.79 0.09 2.29
C GLN A 109 6.67 1.29 1.91
N ALA A 110 7.58 1.73 2.79
CA ALA A 110 8.50 2.83 2.50
C ALA A 110 9.43 2.50 1.31
N VAL A 111 9.82 1.24 1.15
CA VAL A 111 10.57 0.76 -0.03
C VAL A 111 9.77 0.92 -1.32
N LEU A 112 8.47 0.66 -1.28
CA LEU A 112 7.56 0.82 -2.43
C LEU A 112 7.34 2.30 -2.77
N GLU A 113 7.14 3.15 -1.76
CA GLU A 113 6.90 4.59 -1.91
C GLU A 113 8.14 5.34 -2.44
N ALA A 114 9.34 4.87 -2.10
CA ALA A 114 10.60 5.46 -2.55
C ALA A 114 11.08 4.94 -3.92
N ALA A 115 10.27 4.14 -4.63
CA ALA A 115 10.66 3.54 -5.89
C ALA A 115 10.86 4.58 -7.00
N PRO A 116 11.97 4.53 -7.76
CA PRO A 116 12.15 5.38 -8.93
C PRO A 116 11.07 5.13 -10.00
N ALA A 117 10.61 6.18 -10.67
CA ALA A 117 9.55 6.09 -11.68
C ALA A 117 9.86 5.16 -12.88
N HIS A 118 11.15 4.87 -13.10
CA HIS A 118 11.62 3.99 -14.17
C HIS A 118 11.92 2.54 -13.69
N GLU A 119 11.84 2.27 -12.39
CA GLU A 119 12.03 0.90 -11.86
C GLU A 119 10.81 0.04 -12.25
N ASN A 120 11.05 -1.22 -12.60
CA ASN A 120 9.96 -2.15 -12.85
C ASN A 120 9.17 -2.37 -11.54
N PRO A 121 7.83 -2.22 -11.50
CA PRO A 121 7.05 -2.41 -10.29
C PRO A 121 7.24 -3.78 -9.62
N LEU A 122 7.48 -4.84 -10.41
CA LEU A 122 7.77 -6.17 -9.88
C LEU A 122 9.13 -6.22 -9.15
N ASP A 123 10.13 -5.50 -9.66
CA ASP A 123 11.43 -5.38 -8.98
C ASP A 123 11.31 -4.64 -7.65
N THR A 124 10.51 -3.58 -7.62
CA THR A 124 10.19 -2.85 -6.40
C THR A 124 9.54 -3.76 -5.35
N VAL A 125 8.57 -4.60 -5.75
CA VAL A 125 7.92 -5.57 -4.85
C VAL A 125 8.91 -6.62 -4.34
N CYS A 126 9.76 -7.17 -5.22
CA CYS A 126 10.85 -8.09 -4.83
C CYS A 126 11.80 -7.43 -3.81
N ARG A 127 12.13 -6.14 -3.97
CA ARG A 127 12.94 -5.38 -3.02
C ARG A 127 12.21 -5.14 -1.71
N GLY A 128 10.90 -4.88 -1.74
CA GLY A 128 10.06 -4.68 -0.55
C GLY A 128 9.97 -5.90 0.34
N ILE A 129 9.72 -7.08 -0.23
CA ILE A 129 9.62 -8.32 0.57
C ILE A 129 10.96 -8.73 1.19
N LYS A 130 12.11 -8.28 0.66
CA LYS A 130 13.43 -8.51 1.31
C LYS A 130 13.52 -7.92 2.72
N GLU A 131 12.72 -6.91 3.07
CA GLU A 131 12.62 -6.41 4.45
C GLU A 131 12.16 -7.50 5.44
N VAL A 132 11.28 -8.40 4.99
CA VAL A 132 10.85 -9.55 5.79
C VAL A 132 12.02 -10.50 5.99
N MET A 133 12.76 -10.82 4.92
CA MET A 133 13.93 -11.69 5.03
C MET A 133 14.98 -11.12 6.00
N ARG A 134 15.32 -9.82 5.89
CA ARG A 134 16.25 -9.14 6.79
C ARG A 134 15.81 -9.21 8.25
N MET A 135 14.52 -9.03 8.51
CA MET A 135 13.96 -9.17 9.86
C MET A 135 14.19 -10.58 10.44
N TYR A 136 13.99 -11.64 9.65
CA TYR A 136 14.26 -13.01 10.10
C TYR A 136 15.77 -13.28 10.26
N ALA A 137 16.60 -12.78 9.34
CA ALA A 137 18.04 -12.93 9.34
C ALA A 137 18.76 -12.15 10.45
N ALA A 138 18.14 -11.10 11.00
CA ALA A 138 18.70 -10.35 12.12
C ALA A 138 18.85 -11.17 13.41
N SER A 139 18.06 -12.24 13.58
CA SER A 139 18.20 -13.20 14.67
C SER A 139 17.83 -14.61 14.21
N PRO A 140 18.73 -15.32 13.50
CA PRO A 140 18.42 -16.62 12.89
C PRO A 140 17.98 -17.66 13.92
N LYS A 141 18.69 -17.76 15.06
CA LYS A 141 18.36 -18.71 16.13
C LYS A 141 16.94 -18.48 16.67
N GLY A 142 16.60 -17.23 17.00
CA GLY A 142 15.26 -16.90 17.51
C GLY A 142 14.16 -17.15 16.48
N SER A 143 14.45 -16.87 15.20
CA SER A 143 13.58 -17.15 14.08
C SER A 143 13.32 -18.65 13.87
N VAL A 144 14.34 -19.49 14.01
CA VAL A 144 14.24 -20.96 13.91
C VAL A 144 13.38 -21.53 15.04
N GLU A 145 13.61 -21.11 16.30
CA GLU A 145 12.79 -21.58 17.43
C GLU A 145 11.33 -21.14 17.28
N ARG A 146 11.09 -19.90 16.85
CA ARG A 146 9.76 -19.40 16.53
C ARG A 146 9.07 -20.20 15.43
N TYR A 147 9.81 -20.58 14.40
CA TYR A 147 9.30 -21.38 13.30
C TYR A 147 8.90 -22.79 13.75
N LYS A 148 9.65 -23.42 14.66
CA LYS A 148 9.27 -24.71 15.27
C LYS A 148 7.92 -24.61 15.98
N LEU A 149 7.77 -23.61 16.86
CA LEU A 149 6.50 -23.38 17.58
C LEU A 149 5.33 -23.13 16.63
N THR A 150 5.52 -22.30 15.60
CA THR A 150 4.46 -21.97 14.62
C THR A 150 4.02 -23.21 13.81
N ARG A 151 4.91 -24.18 13.62
CA ARG A 151 4.57 -25.45 12.97
C ARG A 151 3.78 -26.39 13.87
N GLU A 152 3.97 -26.33 15.18
CA GLU A 152 3.32 -27.25 16.13
C GLU A 152 1.99 -26.70 16.65
N VAL A 153 1.86 -25.38 16.80
CA VAL A 153 0.71 -24.74 17.43
C VAL A 153 -0.22 -24.11 16.37
N PRO A 154 -1.47 -24.60 16.21
CA PRO A 154 -2.42 -24.10 15.21
C PRO A 154 -2.71 -22.60 15.31
N ALA A 155 -2.96 -22.07 16.51
CA ALA A 155 -3.26 -20.65 16.72
C ALA A 155 -2.12 -19.73 16.25
N LEU A 156 -0.86 -20.15 16.40
CA LEU A 156 0.29 -19.39 15.92
C LEU A 156 0.42 -19.43 14.40
N ARG A 157 0.08 -20.58 13.79
CA ARG A 157 0.04 -20.73 12.34
C ARG A 157 -1.03 -19.85 11.71
N GLU A 158 -2.22 -19.78 12.29
CA GLU A 158 -3.28 -18.87 11.85
C GLU A 158 -2.82 -17.41 11.91
N ARG A 159 -2.10 -17.04 12.97
CA ARG A 159 -1.51 -15.70 13.07
C ARG A 159 -0.43 -15.43 12.02
N GLU A 160 0.38 -16.43 11.67
CA GLU A 160 1.36 -16.34 10.59
C GLU A 160 0.64 -16.10 9.25
N ILE A 161 -0.40 -16.87 8.94
CA ILE A 161 -1.21 -16.73 7.70
C ILE A 161 -1.79 -15.32 7.59
N ALA A 162 -2.39 -14.81 8.68
CA ALA A 162 -2.91 -13.44 8.72
C ALA A 162 -1.81 -12.40 8.48
N SER A 163 -0.58 -12.66 8.92
CA SER A 163 0.57 -11.77 8.70
C SER A 163 1.06 -11.82 7.25
N VAL A 164 1.14 -13.00 6.63
CA VAL A 164 1.48 -13.17 5.21
C VAL A 164 0.47 -12.43 4.33
N ALA A 165 -0.83 -12.60 4.59
CA ALA A 165 -1.89 -11.96 3.82
C ALA A 165 -1.82 -10.41 3.86
N ARG A 166 -1.24 -9.81 4.91
CA ARG A 166 -1.04 -8.35 4.97
C ARG A 166 0.01 -7.85 3.98
N TYR A 167 1.10 -8.60 3.81
CA TYR A 167 2.14 -8.26 2.82
C TYR A 167 1.64 -8.46 1.40
N GLU A 168 0.97 -9.58 1.15
CA GLU A 168 0.36 -9.85 -0.17
C GLU A 168 -0.58 -8.72 -0.58
N ARG A 169 -1.53 -8.35 0.30
CA ARG A 169 -2.40 -7.19 0.04
C ARG A 169 -1.66 -5.87 -0.18
N LEU A 170 -0.52 -5.65 0.49
CA LEU A 170 0.30 -4.45 0.28
C LEU A 170 0.89 -4.46 -1.13
N PHE A 171 1.49 -5.58 -1.55
CA PHE A 171 2.13 -5.70 -2.86
C PHE A 171 1.12 -5.72 -4.01
N THR A 172 -0.02 -6.41 -3.86
CA THR A 172 -1.10 -6.38 -4.86
C THR A 172 -1.58 -4.95 -5.09
N ARG A 173 -1.86 -4.19 -4.02
CA ARG A 173 -2.27 -2.78 -4.15
C ARG A 173 -1.22 -1.92 -4.86
N TYR A 174 0.05 -2.15 -4.55
CA TYR A 174 1.13 -1.41 -5.21
C TYR A 174 1.20 -1.73 -6.71
N LEU A 175 1.14 -3.00 -7.09
CA LEU A 175 1.16 -3.42 -8.50
C LEU A 175 -0.07 -2.88 -9.26
N LEU A 176 -1.26 -2.97 -8.66
CA LEU A 176 -2.49 -2.41 -9.23
C LEU A 176 -2.36 -0.91 -9.55
N GLY A 177 -1.75 -0.12 -8.65
CA GLY A 177 -1.54 1.30 -8.86
C GLY A 177 -0.47 1.66 -9.90
N HIS A 178 0.22 0.69 -10.49
CA HIS A 178 1.27 0.89 -11.50
C HIS A 178 0.93 0.30 -12.86
N PHE A 179 -0.28 -0.21 -13.06
CA PHE A 179 -0.81 -0.51 -14.39
C PHE A 179 -1.19 0.79 -15.12
N ASP A 180 -1.02 0.77 -16.43
CA ASP A 180 -1.33 1.91 -17.30
C ASP A 180 -2.70 1.70 -17.94
N GLU A 181 -3.75 2.31 -17.34
CA GLU A 181 -5.15 2.33 -17.82
C GLU A 181 -5.29 2.70 -19.31
N ALA A 182 -4.35 3.46 -19.88
CA ALA A 182 -4.41 3.93 -21.26
C ALA A 182 -3.77 2.97 -22.28
N ALA A 183 -2.91 2.04 -21.83
CA ALA A 183 -2.29 1.02 -22.68
C ALA A 183 -3.17 -0.24 -22.88
N HIS A 184 -4.40 -0.20 -22.35
CA HIS A 184 -5.35 -1.31 -22.31
C HIS A 184 -5.86 -1.65 -23.72
N ARG A 185 -5.68 -2.91 -24.14
CA ARG A 185 -6.39 -3.51 -25.28
C ARG A 185 -7.07 -4.78 -24.80
N ASP A 186 -8.37 -4.88 -25.06
CA ASP A 186 -9.29 -6.02 -24.87
C ASP A 186 -8.78 -7.23 -24.07
N GLY A 187 -9.37 -7.44 -22.90
CA GLY A 187 -9.13 -8.57 -21.99
C GLY A 187 -8.70 -8.07 -20.60
N ASP A 188 -9.66 -7.93 -19.69
CA ASP A 188 -9.54 -7.40 -18.31
C ASP A 188 -8.72 -8.32 -17.35
N ASP A 189 -7.55 -8.79 -17.78
CA ASP A 189 -6.69 -9.72 -17.01
C ASP A 189 -5.66 -8.98 -16.12
N ASP A 190 -5.56 -7.65 -16.19
CA ASP A 190 -4.56 -6.87 -15.45
C ASP A 190 -4.71 -6.98 -13.91
N PRO A 191 -5.92 -6.89 -13.32
CA PRO A 191 -6.08 -7.10 -11.88
C PRO A 191 -5.67 -8.51 -11.45
N LEU A 192 -6.01 -9.51 -12.27
CA LEU A 192 -5.61 -10.90 -12.07
C LEU A 192 -4.09 -11.04 -12.14
N LEU A 193 -3.42 -10.38 -13.09
CA LEU A 193 -1.98 -10.44 -13.25
C LEU A 193 -1.25 -9.82 -12.04
N ALA A 194 -1.70 -8.67 -11.51
CA ALA A 194 -1.11 -8.11 -10.29
C ALA A 194 -1.30 -9.03 -9.08
N GLU A 195 -2.50 -9.60 -8.92
CA GLU A 195 -2.77 -10.51 -7.83
C GLU A 195 -1.86 -11.74 -7.92
N VAL A 196 -1.84 -12.41 -9.07
CA VAL A 196 -1.00 -13.59 -9.30
C VAL A 196 0.49 -13.28 -9.14
N ALA A 197 0.97 -12.14 -9.63
CA ALA A 197 2.38 -11.75 -9.50
C ALA A 197 2.76 -11.46 -8.04
N ALA A 198 1.92 -10.74 -7.29
CA ALA A 198 2.12 -10.50 -5.86
C ALA A 198 2.14 -11.82 -5.07
N SER A 199 1.15 -12.70 -5.32
CA SER A 199 1.09 -14.03 -4.72
C SER A 199 2.33 -14.86 -5.06
N ALA A 200 2.84 -14.78 -6.30
CA ALA A 200 4.04 -15.49 -6.73
C ALA A 200 5.30 -15.00 -5.98
N VAL A 201 5.47 -13.69 -5.81
CA VAL A 201 6.59 -13.12 -5.02
C VAL A 201 6.52 -13.58 -3.56
N VAL A 202 5.35 -13.48 -2.94
CA VAL A 202 5.13 -13.90 -1.54
C VAL A 202 5.37 -15.41 -1.39
N THR A 203 4.91 -16.21 -2.35
CA THR A 203 5.11 -17.67 -2.37
C THR A 203 6.59 -18.03 -2.51
N ALA A 204 7.30 -17.40 -3.44
CA ALA A 204 8.74 -17.60 -3.64
C ALA A 204 9.52 -17.23 -2.38
N HIS A 205 9.21 -16.08 -1.76
CA HIS A 205 9.81 -15.67 -0.50
C HIS A 205 9.56 -16.69 0.62
N ASN A 206 8.30 -17.10 0.83
CA ASN A 206 7.93 -18.06 1.86
C ASN A 206 8.58 -19.42 1.64
N HIS A 207 8.74 -19.86 0.39
CA HIS A 207 9.44 -21.10 0.07
C HIS A 207 10.89 -21.05 0.55
N VAL A 208 11.64 -20.00 0.16
CA VAL A 208 13.04 -19.80 0.55
C VAL A 208 13.16 -19.65 2.06
N LEU A 209 12.36 -18.78 2.68
CA LEU A 209 12.37 -18.55 4.12
C LEU A 209 12.13 -19.85 4.90
N ARG A 210 11.09 -20.61 4.56
CA ARG A 210 10.76 -21.85 5.27
C ARG A 210 11.83 -22.92 5.05
N ARG A 211 12.45 -22.98 3.88
CA ARG A 211 13.59 -23.88 3.61
C ARG A 211 14.78 -23.51 4.49
N TRP A 212 15.15 -22.23 4.52
CA TRP A 212 16.25 -21.72 5.34
C TRP A 212 16.03 -21.96 6.84
N LEU A 213 14.82 -21.71 7.34
CA LEU A 213 14.46 -21.96 8.74
C LEU A 213 14.50 -23.45 9.11
N ARG A 214 14.09 -24.35 8.20
CA ARG A 214 14.25 -25.81 8.40
C ARG A 214 15.72 -26.24 8.40
N GLY A 215 16.56 -25.55 7.62
CA GLY A 215 18.01 -25.72 7.60
C GLY A 215 18.75 -25.11 8.79
N GLY A 216 18.02 -24.65 9.82
CA GLY A 216 18.62 -24.05 11.03
C GLY A 216 19.03 -22.59 10.87
N GLY A 217 18.56 -21.90 9.83
CA GLY A 217 18.89 -20.50 9.59
C GLY A 217 20.35 -20.28 9.16
N VAL A 218 20.94 -21.26 8.49
CA VAL A 218 22.33 -21.24 8.02
C VAL A 218 22.36 -21.10 6.50
N GLY A 219 23.37 -20.40 5.98
CA GLY A 219 23.60 -20.22 4.54
C GLY A 219 23.22 -18.82 4.05
N ASP A 220 23.50 -18.58 2.77
CA ASP A 220 23.23 -17.31 2.10
C ASP A 220 21.78 -17.26 1.59
N VAL A 221 20.89 -16.87 2.48
CA VAL A 221 19.46 -16.76 2.17
C VAL A 221 19.13 -15.64 1.18
N GLU A 222 20.00 -14.62 1.06
CA GLU A 222 19.79 -13.54 0.09
C GLU A 222 20.04 -14.04 -1.33
N ALA A 223 21.11 -14.81 -1.56
CA ALA A 223 21.37 -15.43 -2.85
C ALA A 223 20.27 -16.41 -3.27
N GLU A 224 19.77 -17.23 -2.35
CA GLU A 224 18.63 -18.13 -2.62
C GLU A 224 17.36 -17.35 -3.00
N LEU A 225 17.11 -16.21 -2.35
CA LEU A 225 15.97 -15.36 -2.63
C LEU A 225 16.10 -14.65 -3.98
N ASP A 226 17.28 -14.17 -4.33
CA ASP A 226 17.56 -13.57 -5.64
C ASP A 226 17.37 -14.57 -6.78
N HIS A 227 17.79 -15.82 -6.59
CA HIS A 227 17.52 -16.89 -7.54
C HIS A 227 16.01 -17.15 -7.69
N ALA A 228 15.26 -17.22 -6.58
CA ALA A 228 13.81 -17.41 -6.63
C ALA A 228 13.09 -16.24 -7.34
N PHE A 229 13.52 -15.00 -7.12
CA PHE A 229 12.96 -13.84 -7.80
C PHE A 229 13.34 -13.76 -9.28
N ALA A 230 14.51 -14.26 -9.68
CA ALA A 230 14.85 -14.39 -11.09
C ALA A 230 13.86 -15.32 -11.84
N ILE A 231 13.37 -16.38 -11.18
CA ILE A 231 12.32 -17.25 -11.74
C ILE A 231 11.01 -16.49 -11.88
N VAL A 232 10.56 -15.79 -10.84
CA VAL A 232 9.32 -14.98 -10.87
C VAL A 232 9.38 -13.93 -11.98
N ARG A 233 10.49 -13.21 -12.11
CA ARG A 233 10.71 -12.22 -13.19
C ARG A 233 10.66 -12.83 -14.57
N ARG A 234 11.20 -14.04 -14.77
CA ARG A 234 11.13 -14.70 -16.07
C ARG A 234 9.69 -15.05 -16.45
N THR A 235 8.85 -15.38 -15.46
CA THR A 235 7.44 -15.73 -15.66
C THR A 235 6.55 -14.51 -15.89
N PHE A 236 6.77 -13.42 -15.14
CA PHE A 236 5.85 -12.27 -15.09
C PHE A 236 6.43 -10.94 -15.61
N GLY A 237 7.76 -10.83 -15.71
CA GLY A 237 8.47 -9.57 -15.91
C GLY A 237 8.29 -8.90 -17.28
N THR A 238 7.68 -9.58 -18.26
CA THR A 238 7.30 -8.98 -19.55
C THR A 238 5.94 -8.29 -19.54
N GLY A 239 5.11 -8.49 -18.51
CA GLY A 239 3.78 -7.84 -18.40
C GLY A 239 3.83 -6.49 -17.67
N PHE A 240 4.77 -6.32 -16.73
CA PHE A 240 4.90 -5.09 -15.94
C PHE A 240 5.93 -4.14 -16.58
N GLY A 241 5.47 -2.99 -17.08
CA GLY A 241 6.35 -1.92 -17.58
C GLY A 241 7.00 -2.14 -18.95
N ALA A 242 6.82 -3.30 -19.60
CA ALA A 242 7.36 -3.55 -20.94
C ALA A 242 6.81 -2.57 -22.01
N ASN A 243 5.62 -2.03 -21.80
CA ASN A 243 5.04 -1.02 -22.69
C ASN A 243 5.50 0.42 -22.38
N ARG A 244 6.22 0.66 -21.27
CA ARG A 244 6.77 1.99 -20.93
C ARG A 244 8.10 2.28 -21.63
N LEU A 245 8.86 1.23 -21.96
CA LEU A 245 10.06 1.29 -22.82
C LEU A 245 9.73 1.21 -24.32
N ALA A 246 8.48 0.88 -24.66
CA ALA A 246 7.97 0.83 -26.03
C ALA A 246 7.14 2.07 -26.40
N ALA A 247 7.29 3.19 -25.68
CA ALA A 247 7.03 4.48 -26.32
C ALA A 247 8.02 4.57 -27.50
N PRO A 248 7.57 4.69 -28.76
CA PRO A 248 8.50 4.79 -29.86
C PRO A 248 9.40 5.98 -29.57
N GLN A 249 10.70 5.71 -29.40
CA GLN A 249 11.71 6.68 -29.78
C GLN A 249 11.26 7.17 -31.14
N ARG A 250 10.93 8.47 -31.24
CA ARG A 250 10.63 9.10 -32.52
C ARG A 250 11.81 8.73 -33.42
N ALA A 251 11.58 7.73 -34.26
CA ALA A 251 12.49 7.40 -35.32
C ALA A 251 12.69 8.71 -36.06
N ASP A 252 13.95 8.98 -36.34
CA ASP A 252 14.43 10.04 -37.19
C ASP A 252 13.66 9.95 -38.51
N ALA A 253 12.49 10.59 -38.56
CA ALA A 253 11.62 10.61 -39.70
C ALA A 253 12.19 11.71 -40.59
N GLY A 254 12.99 11.26 -41.55
CA GLY A 254 13.35 12.04 -42.70
C GLY A 254 12.14 12.80 -43.22
N ASP A 255 12.41 14.07 -43.49
CA ASP A 255 11.66 15.01 -44.30
C ASP A 255 10.72 14.32 -45.32
N GLY A 256 9.41 14.29 -45.04
CA GLY A 256 8.41 13.81 -46.02
C GLY A 256 7.12 13.17 -45.49
N ALA A 257 6.26 13.91 -44.77
CA ALA A 257 4.79 13.83 -44.86
C ALA A 257 4.17 14.95 -43.99
N VAL A 258 3.49 15.89 -44.63
CA VAL A 258 2.94 17.11 -44.03
C VAL A 258 1.41 16.98 -44.01
N GLY A 259 0.78 16.99 -42.84
CA GLY A 259 -0.67 17.23 -42.67
C GLY A 259 -1.43 16.29 -41.73
N ALA A 260 -2.63 16.73 -41.32
CA ALA A 260 -3.60 15.96 -40.55
C ALA A 260 -4.13 14.75 -41.35
N GLU A 261 -4.15 13.57 -40.73
CA GLU A 261 -4.58 12.31 -41.36
C GLU A 261 -5.88 11.80 -40.71
N THR A 262 -6.84 11.38 -41.54
CA THR A 262 -8.16 10.91 -41.08
C THR A 262 -8.42 9.49 -41.56
N LYS A 263 -8.83 8.62 -40.64
CA LYS A 263 -9.24 7.24 -40.92
C LYS A 263 -10.70 7.02 -40.51
N ARG A 264 -11.45 6.30 -41.35
CA ARG A 264 -12.84 5.91 -41.07
C ARG A 264 -12.85 4.46 -40.58
N GLU A 265 -13.45 4.22 -39.42
CA GLU A 265 -13.70 2.90 -38.85
C GLU A 265 -15.19 2.79 -38.53
N ASP A 266 -15.91 2.03 -39.37
CA ASP A 266 -17.35 1.85 -39.31
C ASP A 266 -18.13 3.19 -39.23
N GLU A 267 -18.83 3.46 -38.12
CA GLU A 267 -19.57 4.72 -37.90
C GLU A 267 -18.73 5.87 -37.32
N VAL A 268 -17.43 5.65 -37.07
CA VAL A 268 -16.55 6.60 -36.37
C VAL A 268 -15.42 7.11 -37.28
N LEU A 269 -15.20 8.42 -37.26
CA LEU A 269 -14.13 9.09 -37.98
C LEU A 269 -13.06 9.56 -36.98
N VAL A 270 -11.84 9.04 -37.11
CA VAL A 270 -10.71 9.40 -36.23
C VAL A 270 -9.69 10.20 -37.01
N THR A 271 -9.40 11.42 -36.54
CA THR A 271 -8.38 12.31 -37.14
C THR A 271 -7.22 12.51 -36.20
N VAL A 272 -6.01 12.22 -36.68
CA VAL A 272 -4.76 12.41 -35.94
C VAL A 272 -3.98 13.54 -36.60
N ALA A 273 -3.65 14.56 -35.81
CA ALA A 273 -2.89 15.72 -36.26
C ALA A 273 -1.84 16.11 -35.21
N ARG A 274 -0.75 16.75 -35.63
CA ARG A 274 0.21 17.33 -34.68
C ARG A 274 -0.46 18.46 -33.91
N THR A 275 -0.05 18.70 -32.67
CA THR A 275 -0.60 19.75 -31.80
C THR A 275 -0.38 21.17 -32.34
N ASP A 276 0.54 21.35 -33.30
CA ASP A 276 0.80 22.61 -34.01
C ASP A 276 0.05 22.74 -35.35
N THR A 277 -0.78 21.75 -35.71
CA THR A 277 -1.57 21.78 -36.95
C THR A 277 -2.68 22.82 -36.83
N PRO A 278 -2.82 23.77 -37.78
CA PRO A 278 -3.90 24.74 -37.75
C PRO A 278 -5.27 24.06 -37.77
N ILE A 279 -6.18 24.48 -36.89
CA ILE A 279 -7.49 23.83 -36.75
C ILE A 279 -8.31 23.83 -38.06
N GLY A 280 -8.13 24.84 -38.92
CA GLY A 280 -8.77 24.90 -40.24
C GLY A 280 -8.29 23.83 -41.22
N GLU A 281 -7.09 23.29 -41.03
CA GLU A 281 -6.57 22.16 -41.80
C GLU A 281 -7.18 20.85 -41.31
N ILE A 282 -7.24 20.65 -39.98
CA ILE A 282 -7.88 19.49 -39.34
C ILE A 282 -9.36 19.38 -39.78
N MET A 283 -10.10 20.49 -39.73
CA MET A 283 -11.51 20.51 -40.12
C MET A 283 -11.71 20.20 -41.60
N ARG A 284 -10.79 20.64 -42.48
CA ARG A 284 -10.88 20.35 -43.91
C ARG A 284 -10.67 18.86 -44.20
N THR A 285 -9.74 18.20 -43.51
CA THR A 285 -9.51 16.75 -43.64
C THR A 285 -10.72 15.95 -43.15
N ILE A 286 -11.32 16.35 -42.03
CA ILE A 286 -12.56 15.75 -41.51
C ILE A 286 -13.71 15.92 -42.51
N GLU A 287 -13.92 17.13 -43.02
CA GLU A 287 -14.99 17.41 -43.99
C GLU A 287 -14.83 16.62 -45.29
N GLN A 288 -13.60 16.40 -45.74
CA GLN A 288 -13.33 15.64 -46.95
C GLN A 288 -13.64 14.15 -46.74
N ALA A 289 -13.24 13.58 -45.60
CA ALA A 289 -13.49 12.18 -45.27
C ALA A 289 -14.98 11.88 -44.94
N LEU A 290 -15.79 12.90 -44.66
CA LEU A 290 -17.25 12.77 -44.50
C LEU A 290 -18.03 12.86 -45.81
N ARG A 291 -17.41 13.36 -46.89
CA ARG A 291 -18.02 13.44 -48.23
C ARG A 291 -17.81 12.18 -49.07
N ASP A 292 -16.78 11.40 -48.74
CA ASP A 292 -16.48 10.08 -49.32
C ASP A 292 -17.21 8.94 -48.59
#